data_AF-A0A6C0ERC5-F1
#
_entry.id   AF-A0A6C0ERC5-F1
#
_cell.length_a   1.000
_cell.length_b   1.000
_cell.length_c   1.000
_cell.angle_alpha   90.00
_cell.angle_beta   90.00
_cell.angle_gamma   90.00
#
_symmetry.space_group_name_H-M   'P 1'
#
loop_
_entity.id
_entity.type
_entity.pdbx_description
1 polymer ?
#
loop_
_entity_poly.entity_id
_entity_poly.type
_entity_poly.pdbx_seq_one_letter_code
_entity_poly.pdbx_strand_id
1 'polypeptide(L)' 'MSKFIKLTNLIVNTNCIHSIFIKPNKYYIHVVSNKFDGSTWNVAGFGIGNISSYNYEIEVCETKHPSNYKIVSDWIDNQ' A
#
# COMPACT_ATOMS: atom_id res chain seq x y z
N MET A 1 13.30 -4.69 -13.28
CA MET A 1 12.02 -5.13 -12.70
C MET A 1 10.89 -4.23 -13.13
N SER A 2 9.66 -4.77 -13.16
CA SER A 2 8.47 -3.99 -13.54
C SER A 2 8.20 -2.90 -12.50
N LYS A 3 8.05 -1.66 -12.97
CA LYS A 3 7.69 -0.48 -12.14
C LYS A 3 6.25 -0.54 -11.63
N PHE A 4 5.47 -1.48 -12.16
CA PHE A 4 4.05 -1.61 -11.86
C PHE A 4 3.65 -3.08 -11.74
N ILE A 5 2.74 -3.36 -10.81
CA ILE A 5 2.00 -4.63 -10.70
C ILE A 5 0.62 -4.38 -11.30
N LYS A 6 0.27 -5.11 -12.35
CA LYS A 6 -1.07 -5.05 -12.95
C LYS A 6 -1.94 -6.16 -12.36
N LEU A 7 -2.89 -5.78 -11.52
CA LEU A 7 -3.98 -6.64 -11.06
C LEU A 7 -5.18 -6.52 -12.02
N THR A 8 -6.21 -7.36 -11.86
CA THR A 8 -7.38 -7.40 -12.76
C THR A 8 -8.01 -6.03 -12.98
N ASN A 9 -8.21 -5.24 -11.92
CA ASN A 9 -8.91 -3.95 -11.97
C ASN A 9 -8.05 -2.77 -11.48
N LEU A 10 -6.77 -3.01 -11.18
CA LEU A 10 -5.91 -2.03 -10.52
C LEU A 10 -4.49 -2.14 -11.04
N ILE A 11 -3.83 -0.99 -11.24
CA ILE A 11 -2.41 -0.92 -11.51
C ILE A 11 -1.74 -0.29 -10.30
N VAL A 12 -0.82 -1.01 -9.68
CA VAL A 12 -0.09 -0.58 -8.48
C VAL A 12 1.33 -0.19 -8.88
N ASN A 13 1.76 1.02 -8.54
CA ASN A 13 3.16 1.42 -8.69
C ASN A 13 3.99 0.77 -7.58
N THR A 14 5.00 -0.03 -7.94
CA THR A 14 5.84 -0.75 -6.97
C THR A 14 6.64 0.19 -6.07
N ASN A 15 6.98 1.39 -6.56
CA ASN A 15 7.72 2.39 -5.78
C ASN A 15 6.88 3.00 -4.66
N CYS A 16 5.55 2.84 -4.71
CA CYS A 16 4.65 3.33 -3.68
C CYS A 16 4.33 2.25 -2.64
N ILE A 17 4.77 1.00 -2.84
CA ILE A 17 4.54 -0.08 -1.89
C ILE A 17 5.47 0.13 -0.70
N HIS A 18 4.88 0.32 0.48
CA HIS A 18 5.60 0.43 1.74
C HIS A 18 6.02 -0.93 2.27
N SER A 19 5.06 -1.85 2.31
CA SER A 19 5.23 -3.19 2.86
C SER A 19 4.19 -4.14 2.30
N ILE A 20 4.51 -5.43 2.32
CA ILE A 20 3.58 -6.50 1.99
C ILE A 20 3.56 -7.47 3.16
N PHE A 21 2.38 -7.69 3.76
CA PHE A 21 2.22 -8.76 4.75
C PHE A 21 1.77 -10.03 4.06
N ILE A 22 2.56 -11.07 4.26
CA ILE A 22 2.29 -12.41 3.77
C ILE A 22 1.61 -13.18 4.90
N LYS A 23 0.35 -13.56 4.68
CA LYS A 23 -0.40 -14.48 5.55
C LYS A 23 -0.76 -15.72 4.75
N PRO A 24 -1.07 -16.86 5.41
CA PRO A 24 -1.61 -18.01 4.71
C PRO A 24 -2.79 -17.61 3.82
N ASN A 25 -2.67 -17.87 2.52
CA ASN A 25 -3.68 -17.64 1.48
C ASN A 25 -4.06 -16.16 1.26
N LYS A 26 -3.31 -15.21 1.82
CA LYS A 26 -3.61 -13.77 1.72
C LYS A 26 -2.35 -12.90 1.70
N TYR A 27 -2.36 -11.91 0.82
CA TYR A 27 -1.40 -10.81 0.83
C TYR A 27 -2.11 -9.50 1.17
N TYR A 28 -1.46 -8.67 1.99
CA TYR A 28 -1.87 -7.30 2.25
C TYR A 28 -0.78 -6.37 1.76
N ILE A 29 -1.07 -5.62 0.70
CA ILE A 29 -0.13 -4.66 0.13
C ILE A 29 -0.45 -3.29 0.71
N HIS A 30 0.46 -2.74 1.50
CA HIS A 30 0.34 -1.39 2.02
C HIS A 30 1.05 -0.43 1.09
N VAL A 31 0.30 0.54 0.58
CA VAL A 31 0.79 1.57 -0.32
C VAL A 31 0.79 2.90 0.42
N VAL A 32 1.90 3.62 0.36
CA VAL A 32 1.99 4.98 0.90
C VAL A 32 1.14 5.90 0.04
N SER A 33 0.17 6.59 0.62
CA SER A 33 -0.46 7.71 -0.07
C SER A 33 0.46 8.92 0.00
N ASN A 34 0.59 9.65 -1.11
CA ASN A 34 1.23 10.96 -1.12
C ASN A 34 0.34 12.05 -0.48
N LYS A 35 -0.87 11.70 0.00
CA LYS A 35 -1.74 12.63 0.72
C LYS A 35 -1.33 12.69 2.19
N PHE A 36 -0.77 13.83 2.55
CA PHE A 36 -0.49 14.23 3.93
C PHE A 36 -1.48 15.33 4.31
N ASP A 37 -2.24 15.11 5.38
CA ASP A 37 -3.04 16.16 5.99
C ASP A 37 -2.32 16.62 7.26
N GLY A 38 -2.02 17.91 7.31
CA GLY A 38 -1.36 18.56 8.44
C GLY A 38 -2.19 19.73 8.91
N SER A 39 -2.51 19.76 10.21
CA SER A 39 -3.05 20.95 10.86
C SER A 39 -2.08 21.40 11.94
N THR A 40 -1.62 22.64 11.81
CA THR A 40 -0.78 23.31 12.81
C THR A 40 -1.60 24.40 13.47
N TRP A 41 -1.86 24.24 14.76
CA TRP A 41 -2.44 25.30 15.57
C TRP A 41 -1.31 25.99 16.34
N ASN A 42 -1.06 27.26 16.02
CA ASN A 42 -0.09 28.08 16.73
C ASN A 42 -0.82 28.97 17.74
N VAL A 43 -0.68 28.68 19.04
CA VAL A 43 -0.98 29.66 20.10
C VAL A 43 0.31 30.02 20.81
N ALA A 44 0.66 31.31 20.80
CA ALA A 44 1.66 31.91 21.68
C ALA A 44 3.01 31.16 21.76
N GLY A 45 3.55 30.70 20.62
CA GLY A 45 4.91 30.16 20.53
C GLY A 45 5.08 28.67 20.83
N PHE A 46 4.02 27.95 21.21
CA PHE A 46 4.01 26.49 21.25
C PHE A 46 3.16 25.95 20.10
N GLY A 47 3.81 25.36 19.10
CA GLY A 47 3.15 24.68 17.99
C GLY A 47 2.88 23.23 18.34
N ILE A 48 1.61 22.84 18.40
CA ILE A 48 1.20 21.43 18.35
C ILE A 48 0.65 21.20 16.94
N GLY A 49 1.27 20.25 16.23
CA GLY A 49 0.87 19.84 14.90
C GLY A 49 0.59 18.35 14.88
N ASN A 50 -0.46 17.94 14.16
CA ASN A 50 -0.69 16.53 13.85
C ASN A 50 -0.47 16.33 12.35
N ILE A 51 0.31 15.32 11.99
CA ILE A 51 0.54 14.91 10.60
C ILE A 51 -0.03 13.50 10.47
N SER A 52 -1.05 13.34 9.62
CA SER A 52 -1.58 12.04 9.26
C SER A 52 -1.27 11.73 7.79
N SER A 53 -0.80 10.51 7.53
CA SER A 53 -0.71 9.95 6.18
C SER A 53 -1.81 8.91 5.99
N TYR A 54 -2.49 8.95 4.85
CA TYR A 54 -3.45 7.92 4.51
C TYR A 54 -2.70 6.69 3.98
N ASN A 55 -2.74 5.54 4.66
CA ASN A 55 -2.20 4.31 4.07
C ASN A 55 -3.31 3.59 3.32
N TYR A 56 -3.08 3.22 2.06
CA TYR A 56 -4.02 2.40 1.30
C TYR A 56 -3.62 0.93 1.43
N GLU A 57 -4.55 0.09 1.86
CA GLU A 57 -4.34 -1.35 1.99
C GLU A 57 -5.08 -2.07 0.86
N ILE A 58 -4.38 -2.96 0.15
CA ILE A 58 -4.95 -3.82 -0.88
C ILE A 58 -4.90 -5.25 -0.36
N GLU A 59 -6.07 -5.82 -0.04
CA GLU A 59 -6.20 -7.23 0.30
C GLU A 59 -6.29 -8.07 -0.99
N VAL A 60 -5.37 -9.02 -1.14
CA VAL A 60 -5.37 -10.02 -2.20
C VAL A 60 -5.50 -11.40 -1.57
N CYS A 61 -6.66 -12.02 -1.72
CA CYS A 61 -6.97 -13.34 -1.14
C CYS A 61 -7.00 -14.41 -2.24
N GLU A 62 -6.35 -15.54 -2.01
CA GLU A 62 -6.26 -16.65 -2.99
C GLU A 62 -7.64 -17.18 -3.40
N THR A 63 -8.55 -17.34 -2.43
CA THR A 63 -9.88 -17.91 -2.70
C THR A 63 -10.83 -16.94 -3.39
N LYS A 64 -10.71 -15.64 -3.11
CA LYS A 64 -11.57 -14.61 -3.69
C LYS A 64 -11.03 -14.06 -5.01
N HIS A 65 -9.70 -14.00 -5.14
CA HIS A 65 -8.98 -13.36 -6.23
C HIS A 65 -7.78 -14.20 -6.68
N PRO A 66 -7.99 -15.44 -7.16
CA PRO A 66 -6.91 -16.38 -7.46
C PRO A 66 -5.92 -15.86 -8.50
N SER A 67 -6.43 -15.17 -9.54
CA SER A 67 -5.57 -14.58 -10.57
C SER A 67 -4.68 -13.46 -10.03
N ASN A 68 -5.23 -12.57 -9.19
CA ASN A 68 -4.45 -11.50 -8.56
C ASN A 68 -3.45 -12.06 -7.55
N TYR A 69 -3.85 -13.09 -6.80
CA TYR A 69 -2.98 -13.77 -5.86
C TYR A 69 -1.77 -14.38 -6.56
N LYS A 70 -1.98 -15.07 -7.68
CA LYS A 70 -0.90 -15.61 -8.50
C LYS A 70 0.02 -14.51 -9.03
N ILE A 71 -0.53 -13.42 -9.57
CA ILE A 71 0.26 -12.29 -10.07
C ILE A 71 1.16 -11.70 -8.97
N VAL A 72 0.62 -11.51 -7.76
CA VAL A 72 1.38 -11.00 -6.63
C VAL A 72 2.43 -12.01 -6.17
N SER A 73 2.10 -13.30 -6.10
CA SER A 73 3.06 -14.37 -5.76
C SER A 73 4.21 -14.41 -6.77
N ASP A 74 3.90 -14.49 -8.07
CA ASP A 74 4.88 -14.52 -9.15
C ASP A 74 5.77 -13.25 -9.09
N TRP A 75 5.21 -12.10 -8.73
CA TRP A 75 5.99 -10.87 -8.58
C TRP A 75 6.91 -10.90 -7.35
N ILE A 76 6.47 -11.45 -6.21
CA ILE A 76 7.30 -11.61 -5.00
C ILE A 76 8.45 -12.57 -5.27
N ASP A 77 8.19 -13.70 -5.93
CA ASP A 77 9.20 -14.72 -6.22
C ASP A 77 10.25 -14.27 -7.26
N ASN A 78 9.93 -13.25 -8.06
CA ASN A 78 10.81 -12.65 -9.06
C ASN A 78 11.49 -11.34 -8.60
N GLN A 79 11.39 -10.99 -7.30
CA GLN A 79 12.25 -9.96 -6.67
C GLN A 79 13.65 -10.53 -6.43
#